data_AF-A0A485CEP9-F1
#
_entry.id   AF-A0A485CEP9-F1
#
_cell.length_a   1.000
_cell.length_b   1.000
_cell.length_c   1.000
_cell.angle_alpha   90.00
_cell.angle_beta   90.00
_cell.angle_gamma   90.00
#
_symmetry.space_group_name_H-M   'P 1'
#
loop_
_entity.id
_entity.type
_entity.pdbx_description
1 polymer ?
#
loop_
_entity_poly.entity_id
_entity_poly.type
_entity_poly.pdbx_seq_one_letter_code
_entity_poly.pdbx_strand_id
1 'polypeptide(L)'
;MSTTPQDIDAAVHLTIQSAFITAGQRCTCARRLLVKRGDKGDAFLERLVTVSQTTGTRRLGCVAAAVPRRLISPQAAQKVHQAWLGHVAKGGKTLLEPRLLRAGTSLLTPGIIELTNGGGSGR
;
A
#
# COMPACT_ATOMS: atom_id res chain seq x y z
N MET A 1 -3.97 25.95 4.94
CA MET A 1 -4.47 24.63 4.51
C MET A 1 -4.67 23.79 5.76
N SER A 2 -5.93 23.63 6.17
CA SER A 2 -6.37 23.02 7.42
C SER A 2 -5.82 21.59 7.58
N THR A 3 -5.48 21.23 8.82
CA THR A 3 -4.86 19.94 9.15
C THR A 3 -5.68 19.30 10.26
N THR A 4 -6.98 19.09 10.03
CA THR A 4 -7.80 18.32 10.97
C THR A 4 -7.61 16.82 10.69
N PRO A 5 -7.77 15.93 11.68
CA PRO A 5 -7.70 14.48 11.48
C PRO A 5 -8.61 13.97 10.35
N GLN A 6 -9.74 14.65 10.11
CA GLN A 6 -10.68 14.38 9.03
C GLN A 6 -10.05 14.55 7.64
N ASP A 7 -9.15 15.53 7.46
CA ASP A 7 -8.44 15.77 6.21
C ASP A 7 -7.44 14.64 5.89
N ILE A 8 -6.78 14.09 6.93
CA ILE A 8 -5.83 12.98 6.78
C ILE A 8 -6.57 11.68 6.40
N ASP A 9 -7.67 11.37 7.08
CA ASP A 9 -8.47 10.18 6.76
C ASP A 9 -9.02 10.24 5.33
N ALA A 10 -9.52 11.40 4.90
CA ALA A 10 -9.98 11.60 3.52
C ALA A 10 -8.85 11.38 2.50
N ALA A 11 -7.66 11.94 2.74
CA ALA A 11 -6.50 11.76 1.89
C ALA A 11 -6.04 10.29 1.83
N VAL A 12 -6.08 9.57 2.96
CA VAL A 12 -5.74 8.14 3.05
C VAL A 12 -6.75 7.31 2.25
N HIS A 13 -8.05 7.56 2.42
CA HIS A 13 -9.08 6.86 1.66
C HIS A 13 -8.93 7.09 0.16
N LEU A 14 -8.70 8.32 -0.28
CA LEU A 14 -8.44 8.62 -1.69
C LEU A 14 -7.20 7.87 -2.20
N THR A 15 -6.11 7.87 -1.43
CA THR A 15 -4.87 7.17 -1.79
C THR A 15 -5.09 5.67 -1.94
N ILE A 16 -5.81 5.04 -1.02
CA ILE A 16 -6.14 3.61 -1.09
C ILE A 16 -6.98 3.30 -2.33
N GLN A 17 -7.96 4.16 -2.65
CA GLN A 17 -8.76 4.00 -3.85
C GLN A 17 -7.93 4.20 -5.12
N SER A 18 -6.99 5.14 -5.16
CA SER A 18 -6.11 5.32 -6.31
C SER A 18 -5.11 4.18 -6.47
N ALA A 19 -4.55 3.64 -5.39
CA ALA A 19 -3.47 2.65 -5.45
C ALA A 19 -3.98 1.20 -5.52
N PHE A 20 -5.01 0.86 -4.75
CA PHE A 20 -5.42 -0.53 -4.49
C PHE A 20 -6.81 -0.88 -5.06
N ILE A 21 -7.47 0.03 -5.78
CA ILE A 21 -8.71 -0.33 -6.47
C ILE A 21 -8.47 -1.47 -7.46
N THR A 22 -9.33 -2.49 -7.41
CA THR A 22 -9.19 -3.74 -8.19
C THR A 22 -7.77 -4.36 -8.09
N ALA A 23 -7.24 -4.49 -6.87
CA ALA A 23 -5.88 -4.99 -6.59
C ALA A 23 -4.77 -4.18 -7.30
N GLY A 24 -5.04 -2.91 -7.61
CA GLY A 24 -4.11 -2.06 -8.34
C GLY A 24 -3.97 -2.43 -9.82
N GLN A 25 -4.90 -3.19 -10.43
CA GLN A 25 -4.79 -3.65 -11.82
C GLN A 25 -5.35 -2.67 -12.86
N ARG A 26 -5.81 -1.47 -12.46
CA ARG A 26 -6.18 -0.44 -13.43
C ARG A 26 -4.93 0.25 -13.96
N CYS A 27 -4.94 0.60 -15.24
CA CYS A 27 -3.86 1.37 -15.87
C CYS A 27 -3.64 2.74 -15.22
N THR A 28 -4.67 3.30 -14.58
CA THR A 28 -4.63 4.58 -13.87
C THR A 28 -4.23 4.48 -12.39
N CYS A 29 -3.97 3.28 -11.88
CA CYS A 29 -3.62 3.12 -10.46
C CYS A 29 -2.28 3.79 -10.13
N ALA A 30 -2.24 4.51 -9.01
CA ALA A 30 -1.02 5.13 -8.53
C ALA A 30 0.05 4.07 -8.21
N ARG A 31 1.26 4.27 -8.73
CA ARG A 31 2.44 3.41 -8.47
C ARG A 31 3.50 4.08 -7.60
N ARG A 32 3.45 5.41 -7.49
CA ARG A 32 4.34 6.23 -6.67
C ARG A 32 3.49 7.27 -5.95
N LEU A 33 3.79 7.47 -4.67
CA LEU A 33 3.16 8.48 -3.83
C LEU A 33 4.28 9.40 -3.31
N LEU A 34 4.17 10.70 -3.60
CA LEU A 34 5.12 11.70 -3.12
C LEU A 34 4.57 12.30 -1.83
N VAL A 35 5.26 12.07 -0.72
CA VAL A 35 4.87 12.58 0.60
C VAL A 35 5.92 13.59 1.06
N LYS A 36 5.47 14.75 1.52
CA LYS A 36 6.35 15.78 2.06
C LYS A 36 6.97 15.29 3.38
N ARG A 37 8.28 15.48 3.55
CA ARG A 37 8.98 15.15 4.80
C ARG A 37 8.48 16.00 5.97
N GLY A 38 8.52 15.43 7.17
CA GLY A 38 8.14 16.05 8.44
C GLY A 38 6.85 15.46 9.02
N ASP A 39 6.53 15.85 10.24
CA ASP A 39 5.52 15.21 11.11
C ASP A 39 4.17 14.94 10.43
N LYS A 40 3.72 15.85 9.55
CA LYS A 40 2.46 15.70 8.80
C LYS A 40 2.51 14.56 7.79
N GLY A 41 3.63 14.41 7.09
CA GLY A 41 3.84 13.33 6.14
C GLY A 41 3.98 11.99 6.84
N ASP A 42 4.68 11.98 7.97
CA ASP A 42 4.89 10.77 8.77
C ASP A 42 3.56 10.29 9.37
N ALA A 43 2.75 11.19 9.95
CA ALA A 43 1.41 10.86 10.46
C ALA A 43 0.48 10.33 9.36
N PHE A 44 0.55 10.90 8.14
CA PHE A 44 -0.19 10.41 6.99
C PHE A 44 0.27 9.00 6.58
N LEU A 45 1.57 8.73 6.52
CA LEU A 45 2.12 7.42 6.17
C LEU A 45 1.72 6.35 7.20
N GLU A 46 1.82 6.67 8.50
CA GLU A 46 1.41 5.79 9.58
C GLU A 46 -0.08 5.43 9.46
N ARG A 47 -0.92 6.43 9.21
CA ARG A 47 -2.36 6.22 9.01
C ARG A 47 -2.65 5.40 7.76
N LEU A 48 -1.97 5.70 6.65
CA LEU A 48 -2.11 4.96 5.39
C LEU A 48 -1.77 3.48 5.58
N VAL A 49 -0.65 3.18 6.26
CA VAL A 49 -0.25 1.80 6.58
C VAL A 49 -1.31 1.11 7.42
N THR A 50 -1.77 1.77 8.49
CA THR A 50 -2.79 1.23 9.40
C THR A 50 -4.09 0.86 8.66
N VAL A 51 -4.60 1.76 7.82
CA VAL A 51 -5.85 1.50 7.07
C VAL A 51 -5.61 0.47 5.95
N SER A 52 -4.44 0.47 5.32
CA SER A 52 -4.11 -0.49 4.25
C SER A 52 -4.02 -1.93 4.77
N GLN A 53 -3.56 -2.14 6.01
CA GLN A 53 -3.53 -3.45 6.66
C GLN A 53 -4.93 -4.07 6.83
N THR A 54 -5.95 -3.24 7.09
CA THR A 54 -7.32 -3.69 7.33
C THR A 54 -8.15 -3.84 6.05
N THR A 55 -7.72 -3.20 4.96
CA THR A 55 -8.46 -3.13 3.68
C THR A 55 -8.58 -4.50 2.98
N GLY A 56 -7.65 -5.44 3.19
CA GLY A 56 -7.66 -6.77 2.57
C GLY A 56 -8.16 -7.92 3.46
N THR A 57 -8.35 -7.68 4.75
CA THR A 57 -8.50 -8.72 5.78
C THR A 57 -9.85 -8.69 6.49
N ARG A 58 -10.77 -7.77 6.11
CA ARG A 58 -12.06 -7.65 6.81
C ARG A 58 -12.86 -8.95 6.69
N ARG A 59 -12.95 -9.63 7.83
CA ARG A 59 -13.57 -10.94 8.06
C ARG A 59 -14.98 -11.02 7.48
N LEU A 60 -15.31 -12.18 6.89
CA LEU A 60 -16.66 -12.65 6.61
C LEU A 60 -17.47 -12.58 7.91
N GLY A 61 -18.41 -11.63 8.02
CA GLY A 61 -19.20 -11.41 9.24
C GLY A 61 -19.79 -10.00 9.40
N CYS A 62 -19.28 -8.99 8.69
CA CYS A 62 -20.05 -7.75 8.47
C CYS A 62 -21.01 -7.96 7.27
N VAL A 63 -22.20 -7.36 7.32
CA VAL A 63 -23.25 -7.40 6.28
C VAL A 63 -22.77 -7.02 4.86
N ALA A 64 -21.55 -6.50 4.72
CA ALA A 64 -20.79 -6.51 3.46
C ALA A 64 -19.31 -6.84 3.72
N ALA A 65 -18.95 -8.10 3.91
CA ALA A 65 -17.55 -8.50 3.98
C ALA A 65 -16.86 -8.11 2.66
N ALA A 66 -15.83 -7.25 2.73
CA ALA A 66 -15.10 -6.85 1.55
C ALA A 66 -14.38 -8.09 1.01
N VAL A 67 -14.75 -8.54 -0.19
CA VAL A 67 -14.09 -9.69 -0.83
C VAL A 67 -12.60 -9.35 -1.00
N PRO A 68 -11.68 -10.17 -0.48
CA PRO A 68 -10.26 -9.98 -0.67
C PRO A 68 -9.96 -9.84 -2.16
N ARG A 69 -9.32 -8.74 -2.53
CA ARG A 69 -9.05 -8.45 -3.94
C ARG A 69 -7.90 -9.31 -4.44
N ARG A 70 -8.12 -9.95 -5.59
CA ARG A 70 -7.18 -10.87 -6.21
C ARG A 70 -6.50 -10.23 -7.41
N LEU A 71 -5.27 -10.61 -7.67
CA LEU A 71 -4.63 -10.39 -8.96
C LEU A 71 -5.17 -11.39 -9.99
N ILE A 72 -4.87 -11.15 -11.27
CA ILE A 72 -5.39 -11.96 -12.38
C ILE A 72 -4.96 -13.44 -12.31
N SER A 73 -3.80 -13.74 -11.73
CA SER A 73 -3.29 -15.11 -11.58
C SER A 73 -2.30 -15.25 -10.42
N PRO A 74 -2.06 -16.47 -9.91
CA PRO A 74 -1.03 -16.72 -8.89
C PRO A 74 0.36 -16.27 -9.34
N GLN A 75 0.69 -16.45 -10.62
CA GLN A 75 1.96 -16.00 -11.20
C GLN A 75 2.07 -14.47 -11.17
N ALA A 76 0.97 -13.74 -11.37
CA ALA A 76 0.97 -12.29 -11.22
C ALA A 76 1.25 -11.87 -9.77
N ALA A 77 0.70 -12.57 -8.78
CA ALA A 77 1.00 -12.33 -7.37
C ALA A 77 2.48 -12.58 -7.04
N GLN A 78 3.06 -13.66 -7.56
CA GLN A 78 4.48 -13.92 -7.43
C GLN A 78 5.33 -12.81 -8.05
N LYS A 79 5.01 -12.36 -9.27
CA LYS A 79 5.75 -11.27 -9.95
C LYS A 79 5.70 -9.96 -9.16
N VAL A 80 4.53 -9.60 -8.61
CA VAL A 80 4.40 -8.40 -7.76
C VAL A 80 5.23 -8.53 -6.49
N HIS A 81 5.20 -9.69 -5.83
CA HIS A 81 6.00 -9.94 -4.64
C HIS A 81 7.51 -9.89 -4.93
N GLN A 82 7.95 -10.49 -6.04
CA GLN A 82 9.36 -10.45 -6.47
C GLN A 82 9.81 -9.03 -6.83
N ALA A 83 8.97 -8.23 -7.49
CA ALA A 83 9.27 -6.82 -7.74
C ALA A 83 9.44 -6.04 -6.43
N TRP A 84 8.57 -6.30 -5.44
CA TRP A 84 8.68 -5.70 -4.11
C TRP A 84 9.98 -6.11 -3.40
N LEU A 85 10.35 -7.40 -3.41
CA LEU A 85 11.63 -7.87 -2.87
C LEU A 85 12.82 -7.20 -3.57
N GLY A 86 12.76 -7.02 -4.89
CA GLY A 86 13.77 -6.30 -5.66
C GLY A 86 13.92 -4.84 -5.23
N HIS A 87 12.85 -4.20 -4.75
CA HIS A 87 12.91 -2.85 -4.18
C HIS A 87 13.52 -2.84 -2.77
N VAL A 88 13.19 -3.81 -1.93
CA VAL A 88 13.80 -3.99 -0.60
C VAL A 88 15.32 -4.19 -0.75
N ALA A 89 15.74 -5.08 -1.66
CA ALA A 89 17.15 -5.36 -1.93
C ALA A 89 17.94 -4.12 -2.42
N LYS A 90 17.26 -3.14 -3.01
CA LYS A 90 17.85 -1.87 -3.44
C LYS A 90 17.88 -0.81 -2.33
N GLY A 91 17.59 -1.18 -1.09
CA GLY A 91 17.60 -0.28 0.08
C GLY A 91 16.27 0.41 0.34
N GLY A 92 15.18 -0.03 -0.27
CA GLY A 92 13.84 0.47 0.06
C GLY A 92 13.43 0.07 1.48
N LYS A 93 12.87 1.03 2.24
CA LYS A 93 12.39 0.79 3.59
C LYS A 93 10.97 0.23 3.55
N THR A 94 10.79 -0.96 4.11
CA THR A 94 9.48 -1.61 4.19
C THR A 94 8.57 -0.86 5.18
N LEU A 95 7.45 -0.35 4.69
CA LEU A 95 6.38 0.23 5.53
C LEU A 95 5.23 -0.77 5.72
N LEU A 96 4.91 -1.54 4.68
CA LEU A 96 3.93 -2.62 4.72
C LEU A 96 4.36 -3.73 3.76
N GLU A 97 4.64 -4.91 4.28
CA GLU A 97 5.00 -6.08 3.49
C GLU A 97 3.75 -6.70 2.83
N PRO A 98 3.75 -6.93 1.50
CA PRO A 98 2.68 -7.66 0.84
C PRO A 98 2.76 -9.16 1.19
N ARG A 99 1.65 -9.74 1.63
CA ARG A 99 1.55 -11.14 2.04
C ARG A 99 0.56 -11.89 1.18
N LEU A 100 0.91 -13.11 0.80
CA LEU A 100 -0.02 -14.02 0.15
C LEU A 100 -0.95 -14.61 1.21
N LEU A 101 -2.25 -14.31 1.12
CA LEU A 101 -3.24 -14.77 2.10
C LEU A 101 -3.51 -16.28 2.02
N ARG A 102 -3.30 -16.88 0.85
CA ARG A 102 -3.44 -18.31 0.63
C ARG A 102 -2.46 -18.81 -0.42
N ALA A 103 -1.66 -19.81 -0.07
CA ALA A 103 -0.73 -20.46 -0.98
C ALA A 103 -1.42 -20.93 -2.27
N GLY A 104 -0.74 -20.77 -3.42
CA GLY A 104 -1.26 -21.15 -4.73
C GLY A 104 -2.37 -20.24 -5.29
N THR A 105 -2.72 -19.15 -4.61
CA THR A 105 -3.74 -18.20 -5.08
C THR A 105 -3.13 -16.87 -5.53
N SER A 106 -3.97 -15.95 -6.00
CA SER A 106 -3.61 -14.58 -6.34
C SER A 106 -4.05 -13.55 -5.29
N LEU A 107 -4.35 -14.00 -4.07
CA LEU A 107 -4.78 -13.17 -2.95
C LEU A 107 -3.57 -12.55 -2.26
N LEU A 108 -3.18 -11.35 -2.69
CA LEU A 108 -2.04 -10.62 -2.16
C LEU A 108 -2.54 -9.38 -1.40
N THR A 109 -2.08 -9.17 -0.18
CA THR A 109 -2.37 -7.93 0.57
C THR A 109 -1.67 -6.72 -0.06
N PRO A 110 -2.13 -5.50 0.22
CA PRO A 110 -1.38 -4.29 -0.14
C PRO A 110 0.05 -4.34 0.37
N GLY A 111 0.98 -3.79 -0.42
CA GLY A 111 2.37 -3.57 -0.05
C GLY A 111 2.74 -2.10 -0.21
N ILE A 112 3.50 -1.56 0.74
CA ILE A 112 3.97 -0.18 0.75
C ILE A 112 5.47 -0.21 1.06
N ILE A 113 6.26 0.38 0.18
CA ILE A 113 7.70 0.53 0.32
C ILE A 113 8.09 1.99 0.12
N GLU A 114 8.90 2.49 1.03
CA GLU A 114 9.49 3.81 0.93
C GLU A 114 10.80 3.70 0.13
N LEU A 115 10.86 4.45 -0.99
CA LEU A 115 11.98 4.46 -1.92
C LEU A 115 12.74 5.78 -1.91
N THR A 116 12.74 6.48 -0.77
CA THR A 116 13.48 7.73 -0.63
C THR A 116 14.95 7.45 -0.91
N ASN A 117 15.48 7.92 -2.05
CA ASN A 117 16.91 7.92 -2.32
C ASN A 117 17.58 8.47 -1.05
N GLY A 118 18.49 7.69 -0.47
CA GLY A 118 19.29 8.14 0.66
C GLY A 118 19.76 9.55 0.37
N GLY A 119 19.26 10.52 1.14
CA GLY A 119 19.77 11.86 1.07
C GLY A 119 21.24 11.74 1.44
N GLY A 120 22.12 11.96 0.46
CA GLY A 120 23.49 12.34 0.75
C GLY A 120 23.42 13.52 1.69
N SER A 121 23.79 13.25 2.94
CA SER A 121 24.32 14.23 3.86
C SER A 121 25.54 14.87 3.20
N GLY A 122 25.53 16.19 3.05
CA GLY A 122 26.71 17.03 2.82
C GLY A 122 27.28 17.06 1.39
N ARG A 123 26.82 18.04 0.61
CA ARG A 123 27.65 19.09 -0.03
C ARG A 123 26.74 20.14 -0.66
#